data_AF-A0A6V7L245-F1
#
_entry.id   AF-A0A6V7L245-F1
#
_cell.length_a   1.000
_cell.length_b   1.000
_cell.length_c   1.000
_cell.angle_alpha   90.00
_cell.angle_beta   90.00
_cell.angle_gamma   90.00
#
_symmetry.space_group_name_H-M   'P 1'
#
loop_
_entity.id
_entity.type
_entity.pdbx_description
1 polymer ?
#
loop_
_entity_poly.entity_id
_entity_poly.type
_entity_poly.pdbx_seq_one_letter_code
_entity_poly.pdbx_strand_id
1 'polypeptide(L)'
;METALEMSEVIGVIDLPDRMTPPPYGTECIFAGWGDNELKNQPATLRWTTFKIFNHDECRAKGETLRDSELCVLAPDKKSYTGG
;
A
#
# COMPACT_ATOMS: atom_id res chain seq x y z
N MET A 1 18.18 16.44 -17.81
CA MET A 1 16.99 16.93 -18.53
C MET A 1 15.88 15.96 -18.19
N GLU A 2 14.87 16.39 -17.46
CA GLU A 2 13.68 15.57 -17.21
C GLU A 2 12.72 15.79 -18.38
N THR A 3 12.34 14.72 -19.07
CA THR A 3 11.32 14.74 -20.11
C THR A 3 10.03 14.21 -19.49
N ALA A 4 8.89 14.77 -19.89
CA ALA A 4 7.60 14.24 -19.46
C ALA A 4 7.43 12.79 -19.95
N LEU A 5 6.80 11.95 -19.12
CA LEU A 5 6.44 10.59 -19.52
C LEU A 5 5.25 10.64 -20.48
N GLU A 6 5.32 9.88 -21.56
CA GLU A 6 4.21 9.72 -22.50
C GLU A 6 3.25 8.64 -22.00
N MET A 7 1.96 8.97 -21.94
CA MET A 7 0.92 8.04 -21.49
C MET A 7 0.76 6.89 -22.48
N SER A 8 0.56 5.67 -21.96
CA SER A 8 0.42 4.46 -22.78
C SER A 8 -0.38 3.39 -22.04
N GLU A 9 -0.49 2.20 -22.61
CA GLU A 9 -1.13 1.06 -21.94
C GLU A 9 -0.45 0.67 -20.61
N VAL A 10 0.85 0.95 -20.47
CA VAL A 10 1.65 0.59 -19.29
C VAL A 10 2.05 1.79 -18.43
N ILE A 11 1.63 3.01 -18.81
CA ILE A 11 1.90 4.26 -18.08
C ILE A 11 0.56 4.97 -17.85
N GLY A 12 0.10 4.95 -16.59
CA GLY A 12 -1.16 5.51 -16.13
C GLY A 12 -0.98 6.51 -14.97
N VAL A 13 -1.95 7.40 -14.78
CA VAL A 13 -2.04 8.28 -13.60
C VAL A 13 -2.97 7.64 -12.57
N ILE A 14 -2.69 7.84 -11.28
CA ILE A 14 -3.56 7.42 -10.18
C ILE A 14 -4.38 8.62 -9.72
N ASP A 15 -5.69 8.42 -9.57
CA ASP A 15 -6.59 9.46 -9.07
C ASP A 15 -6.30 9.81 -7.62
N LEU A 16 -6.41 11.10 -7.31
CA LEU A 16 -6.32 11.58 -5.93
C LEU A 16 -7.65 11.35 -5.22
N PRO A 17 -7.64 11.09 -3.90
CA PRO A 17 -8.87 10.98 -3.13
C PRO A 17 -9.64 12.31 -3.12
N ASP A 18 -10.94 12.26 -3.38
CA ASP A 18 -11.82 13.44 -3.46
C ASP A 18 -11.97 14.21 -2.14
N ARG A 19 -11.61 13.59 -1.01
CA ARG A 19 -11.80 14.15 0.34
C ARG A 19 -10.60 13.87 1.21
N MET A 20 -10.40 14.73 2.21
CA MET A 20 -9.46 14.48 3.32
C MET A 20 -9.95 13.37 4.28
N THR A 21 -11.13 12.80 4.04
CA THR A 21 -11.63 11.70 4.89
C THR A 21 -10.96 10.39 4.49
N PRO A 22 -10.38 9.65 5.45
CA PRO A 22 -9.77 8.36 5.16
C PRO A 22 -10.83 7.36 4.67
N PRO A 23 -10.44 6.34 3.87
CA PRO A 23 -11.37 5.28 3.49
C PRO A 23 -11.92 4.54 4.73
N PRO A 24 -13.12 3.93 4.64
CA PRO A 24 -13.68 3.17 5.75
C PRO A 24 -12.77 2.02 6.21
N TYR A 25 -12.82 1.66 7.49
CA TYR A 25 -12.10 0.49 8.01
C TYR A 25 -12.57 -0.79 7.29
N GLY A 26 -11.63 -1.70 7.06
CA GLY A 26 -11.85 -2.93 6.29
C GLY A 26 -11.76 -2.77 4.77
N THR A 27 -11.68 -1.53 4.25
CA THR A 27 -11.48 -1.29 2.81
C THR A 27 -10.19 -1.95 2.35
N GLU A 28 -10.27 -2.73 1.27
CA GLU A 28 -9.10 -3.36 0.67
C GLU A 28 -8.28 -2.34 -0.13
N CYS A 29 -6.97 -2.41 0.00
CA CYS A 29 -6.02 -1.56 -0.71
C CYS A 29 -4.87 -2.42 -1.25
N ILE A 30 -4.30 -2.00 -2.37
CA ILE A 30 -3.17 -2.70 -3.00
C ILE A 30 -1.89 -1.93 -2.67
N PHE A 31 -0.90 -2.63 -2.14
CA PHE A 31 0.49 -2.15 -2.13
C PHE A 31 1.25 -2.86 -3.23
N ALA A 32 1.98 -2.10 -4.04
CA ALA A 32 2.84 -2.61 -5.09
C ALA A 32 4.25 -2.02 -4.96
N GLY A 33 5.28 -2.81 -5.23
CA GLY A 33 6.66 -2.33 -5.20
C GLY A 33 7.71 -3.42 -5.41
N TRP A 34 8.97 -2.99 -5.38
CA TRP A 34 10.17 -3.83 -5.49
C TRP A 34 10.95 -3.92 -4.18
N GLY A 35 10.28 -3.71 -3.04
CA GLY A 35 10.90 -3.83 -1.73
C GLY A 35 11.43 -5.24 -1.47
N ASP A 36 12.25 -5.37 -0.42
CA ASP A 36 12.81 -6.65 -0.01
C ASP A 36 11.71 -7.67 0.29
N ASN A 37 11.88 -8.89 -0.22
CA ASN A 37 11.05 -10.02 0.16
C ASN A 37 11.62 -10.72 1.42
N GLU A 38 11.04 -11.87 1.78
CA GLU A 38 11.46 -12.65 2.95
C GLU A 38 12.93 -13.12 2.90
N LEU A 39 13.52 -13.23 1.71
CA LEU A 39 14.93 -13.57 1.48
C LEU A 39 15.85 -12.35 1.47
N LYS A 40 15.33 -11.15 1.81
CA LYS A 40 16.05 -9.87 1.81
C LYS A 40 16.68 -9.55 0.45
N ASN A 41 15.99 -9.93 -0.63
CA ASN A 41 16.35 -9.50 -1.97
C ASN A 41 15.19 -8.78 -2.65
N GLN A 42 15.55 -7.90 -3.58
CA GLN A 42 14.60 -7.15 -4.38
C GLN A 42 14.14 -8.03 -5.55
N PRO A 43 12.83 -8.19 -5.77
CA PRO A 43 12.32 -8.99 -6.87
C PRO A 43 12.64 -8.33 -8.22
N ALA A 44 12.93 -9.14 -9.25
CA ALA A 44 13.14 -8.63 -10.62
C ALA A 44 11.83 -8.13 -11.27
N THR A 45 10.69 -8.64 -10.80
CA THR A 45 9.35 -8.28 -11.27
C THR A 45 8.61 -7.50 -10.19
N LEU A 46 7.74 -6.56 -10.60
CA LEU A 46 6.90 -5.82 -9.67
C LEU A 46 6.01 -6.80 -8.92
N ARG A 47 6.01 -6.70 -7.58
CA ARG A 47 5.13 -7.49 -6.73
C ARG A 47 4.04 -6.60 -6.15
N TRP A 48 2.91 -7.21 -5.80
CA TRP A 48 1.81 -6.54 -5.15
C TRP A 48 1.14 -7.46 -4.13
N THR A 49 0.39 -6.88 -3.21
CA THR A 49 -0.39 -7.62 -2.23
C THR A 49 -1.53 -6.76 -1.69
N THR A 50 -2.54 -7.41 -1.10
CA THR A 50 -3.75 -6.77 -0.60
C THR A 50 -3.69 -6.58 0.90
N PHE A 51 -3.93 -5.35 1.35
CA PHE A 51 -4.05 -4.96 2.74
C PHE A 51 -5.46 -4.45 3.03
N LYS A 52 -5.80 -4.27 4.30
CA LYS A 52 -7.07 -3.66 4.71
C LYS A 52 -6.83 -2.43 5.56
N ILE A 53 -7.57 -1.34 5.32
CA ILE A 53 -7.55 -0.17 6.19
C ILE A 53 -7.95 -0.59 7.60
N PHE A 54 -7.11 -0.23 8.58
CA PHE A 54 -7.27 -0.65 9.96
C PHE A 54 -7.64 0.51 10.88
N ASN A 55 -8.25 0.20 12.01
CA ASN A 55 -8.71 1.20 12.95
C ASN A 55 -7.50 1.90 13.60
N HIS A 56 -7.53 3.24 13.59
CA HIS A 56 -6.44 4.08 14.07
C HIS A 56 -6.21 3.90 15.58
N ASP A 57 -7.30 3.86 16.37
CA ASP A 57 -7.23 3.69 17.82
C ASP A 57 -6.76 2.28 18.20
N GLU A 58 -7.15 1.26 17.44
CA GLU A 58 -6.63 -0.10 17.61
C GLU A 58 -5.13 -0.19 17.29
N CYS A 59 -4.62 0.60 16.33
CA CYS A 59 -3.18 0.69 16.07
C CYS A 59 -2.44 1.37 17.22
N ARG A 60 -2.97 2.48 17.74
CA ARG A 60 -2.40 3.17 18.91
C ARG A 60 -2.37 2.25 20.13
N ALA A 61 -3.41 1.44 20.33
CA ALA A 61 -3.47 0.46 21.42
C ALA A 61 -2.39 -0.62 21.33
N LYS A 62 -1.82 -0.89 20.14
CA LYS A 62 -0.67 -1.79 19.94
C LYS A 62 0.68 -1.14 20.28
N GLY A 63 0.69 0.11 20.74
CA GLY A 63 1.89 0.86 21.12
C GLY A 63 2.46 1.73 19.99
N GLU A 64 1.76 1.84 18.86
CA GLU A 64 2.18 2.68 17.74
C GLU A 64 1.88 4.16 18.02
N THR A 65 2.86 5.03 17.80
CA THR A 65 2.61 6.48 17.77
C THR A 65 2.17 6.86 16.37
N LEU A 66 0.86 7.07 16.18
CA LEU A 66 0.27 7.34 14.88
C LEU A 66 -0.32 8.76 14.83
N ARG A 67 0.14 9.56 13.85
CA ARG A 67 -0.34 10.92 13.57
C ARG A 67 -1.64 10.85 12.79
N ASP A 68 -2.50 11.86 12.93
CA ASP A 68 -3.79 11.90 12.22
C ASP A 68 -3.66 11.93 10.69
N SER A 69 -2.49 12.32 10.17
CA SER A 69 -2.16 12.29 8.74
C SER A 69 -1.64 10.93 8.24
N GLU A 70 -1.68 9.89 9.07
CA GLU A 70 -1.20 8.54 8.75
C GLU A 70 -2.35 7.53 8.73
N LEU A 71 -2.25 6.56 7.83
CA LEU A 71 -3.17 5.43 7.73
C LEU A 71 -2.51 4.19 8.32
N CYS A 72 -3.28 3.45 9.11
CA CYS A 72 -2.89 2.12 9.55
C CYS A 72 -3.55 1.05 8.67
N VAL A 73 -2.83 -0.03 8.40
CA VAL A 73 -3.30 -1.13 7.55
C VAL A 73 -2.99 -2.48 8.17
N LEU A 74 -3.87 -3.44 7.95
CA LEU A 74 -3.63 -4.85 8.27
C LEU A 74 -2.97 -5.52 7.07
N ALA A 75 -1.77 -6.05 7.32
CA ALA A 75 -1.11 -6.96 6.39
C ALA A 75 -1.91 -8.26 6.28
N PRO A 76 -1.94 -8.87 5.07
CA PRO A 76 -2.51 -10.20 4.92
C PRO A 76 -1.67 -11.22 5.69
N ASP A 77 -2.28 -12.33 6.08
CA ASP A 77 -1.55 -13.43 6.71
C ASP A 77 -0.40 -13.87 5.81
N LYS A 78 0.75 -14.25 6.40
CA LYS A 78 2.00 -14.63 5.70
C LYS A 78 1.83 -15.69 4.59
N LYS A 79 0.69 -16.40 4.55
CA LYS A 79 0.35 -17.41 3.54
C LYS A 79 -0.35 -16.85 2.30
N SER A 80 -0.64 -15.55 2.29
CA SER A 80 -1.51 -14.90 1.29
C SER A 80 -0.75 -13.93 0.38
N TYR A 81 0.59 -13.96 0.40
CA TYR A 81 1.39 -13.25 -0.60
C TYR A 81 1.15 -13.88 -1.98
N THR A 82 0.19 -13.33 -2.71
CA THR A 82 -0.12 -13.75 -4.07
C THR A 82 0.67 -12.90 -5.05
N GLY A 83 1.61 -13.51 -5.77
CA GLY A 83 2.29 -12.88 -6.88
C GLY A 83 3.42 -13.76 -7.41
N GLY A 84 3.06 -14.71 -8.27
CA GLY A 84 3.99 -15.47 -9.15
C GLY A 84 4.57 -14.57 -10.21
#